data_AF-A0A2I0NBJ9-F1
#
_entry.id   AF-A0A2I0NBJ9-F1
#
_cell.length_a   1.000
_cell.length_b   1.000
_cell.length_c   1.000
_cell.angle_alpha   90.00
_cell.angle_beta   90.00
_cell.angle_gamma   90.00
#
_symmetry.space_group_name_H-M   'P 1'
#
loop_
_entity.id
_entity.type
_entity.pdbx_description
1 polymer ?
#
loop_
_entity_poly.entity_id
_entity_poly.type
_entity_poly.pdbx_seq_one_letter_code
_entity_poly.pdbx_strand_id
1 'polypeptide(L)' 'MHSRKNFFGGNWKMYKNLAQARIFFEEAQKLQWNPQRETVFFPPFHLLLPLQNQFSPPFFLGAQNFHP' A
#
# COMPACT_ATOMS: atom_id res chain seq x y z
N MET A 1 24.72 10.40 12.93
CA MET A 1 23.64 9.49 13.35
C MET A 1 22.85 9.09 12.12
N HIS A 2 22.85 7.81 11.72
CA HIS A 2 21.93 7.35 10.67
C HIS A 2 20.55 7.19 11.30
N SER A 3 19.62 8.09 10.99
CA SER A 3 18.22 7.91 11.39
C SER A 3 17.57 6.84 10.51
N ARG A 4 16.71 6.02 11.11
CA ARG A 4 15.88 5.09 10.33
C ARG A 4 14.92 5.89 9.46
N LYS A 5 14.67 5.40 8.24
CA LYS A 5 13.70 6.01 7.34
C LYS A 5 12.32 6.03 7.99
N ASN A 6 11.62 7.17 7.88
CA ASN A 6 10.26 7.28 8.40
C ASN A 6 9.34 6.31 7.65
N PHE A 7 8.46 5.62 8.38
CA PHE A 7 7.59 4.58 7.84
C PHE A 7 6.12 4.89 8.11
N PHE A 8 5.27 4.68 7.12
CA PHE A 8 3.82 4.69 7.23
C PHE A 8 3.25 3.37 6.70
N GLY A 9 2.48 2.68 7.53
CA GLY A 9 1.81 1.43 7.17
C GLY A 9 0.29 1.57 7.25
N GLY A 10 -0.40 1.37 6.13
CA GLY A 10 -1.86 1.37 6.05
C GLY A 10 -2.43 -0.05 5.99
N ASN A 11 -2.81 -0.64 7.13
CA ASN A 11 -3.47 -1.94 7.16
C ASN A 11 -4.96 -1.81 6.86
N TRP A 12 -5.40 -2.41 5.75
CA TRP A 12 -6.81 -2.37 5.34
C TRP A 12 -7.67 -3.42 6.04
N LYS A 13 -7.09 -4.36 6.79
CA LYS A 13 -7.81 -5.51 7.38
C LYS A 13 -8.63 -6.21 6.28
N MET A 14 -9.87 -6.63 6.56
CA MET A 14 -10.78 -7.21 5.55
C MET A 14 -11.66 -6.16 4.84
N TYR A 15 -11.19 -4.93 4.66
CA TYR A 15 -11.94 -3.90 3.94
C TYR A 15 -11.53 -3.80 2.47
N LYS A 16 -12.50 -3.32 1.67
CA LYS A 16 -12.46 -3.05 0.23
C LYS A 16 -12.57 -4.29 -0.65
N ASN A 17 -13.30 -4.13 -1.75
CA ASN A 17 -13.19 -5.00 -2.92
C ASN A 17 -12.20 -4.39 -3.94
N LEU A 18 -11.98 -5.09 -5.06
CA LEU A 18 -11.03 -4.65 -6.09
C LEU A 18 -11.35 -3.27 -6.68
N ALA A 19 -12.62 -2.96 -6.94
CA ALA A 19 -13.02 -1.67 -7.49
C ALA A 19 -12.74 -0.52 -6.50
N GLN A 20 -13.07 -0.70 -5.23
CA GLN A 20 -12.79 0.28 -4.17
C GLN A 20 -11.29 0.46 -3.94
N ALA A 21 -10.51 -0.62 -4.06
CA ALA A 21 -9.06 -0.57 -3.95
C ALA A 21 -8.43 0.25 -5.08
N ARG A 22 -8.92 0.09 -6.32
CA ARG A 22 -8.49 0.88 -7.48
C ARG A 22 -8.74 2.37 -7.30
N ILE A 23 -9.97 2.72 -6.94
CA ILE A 23 -10.34 4.12 -6.67
C ILE A 23 -9.44 4.71 -5.59
N PHE A 24 -9.16 3.96 -4.52
CA PHE A 24 -8.24 4.41 -3.48
C PHE A 24 -6.84 4.73 -4.03
N PHE A 25 -6.28 3.88 -4.89
CA PHE A 25 -4.94 4.13 -5.44
C PHE A 25 -4.91 5.30 -6.41
N GLU A 26 -5.93 5.43 -7.27
CA GLU A 26 -6.06 6.56 -8.17
C GLU A 26 -6.15 7.88 -7.40
N GLU A 27 -6.92 7.94 -6.32
CA GLU A 27 -7.00 9.13 -5.46
C GLU A 27 -5.71 9.33 -4.66
N ALA A 28 -5.10 8.27 -4.14
CA ALA A 28 -3.84 8.36 -3.41
C ALA A 28 -2.72 8.92 -4.28
N GLN A 29 -2.62 8.53 -5.55
CA GLN A 29 -1.60 9.06 -6.48
C GLN A 29 -1.72 10.57 -6.73
N LYS A 30 -2.91 11.15 -6.58
CA LYS A 30 -3.14 12.60 -6.74
C LYS A 30 -2.66 13.42 -5.53
N LEU A 31 -2.41 12.77 -4.39
CA LEU A 31 -1.95 13.45 -3.18
C LEU A 31 -0.44 13.70 -3.20
N GLN A 32 0.00 14.75 -2.52
CA GLN A 32 1.43 15.01 -2.33
C GLN A 32 1.99 14.10 -1.22
N TRP A 33 2.85 13.16 -1.58
CA TRP A 33 3.53 12.26 -0.64
C TRP A 33 4.95 12.73 -0.34
N ASN A 34 5.39 12.54 0.90
CA ASN A 34 6.79 12.77 1.26
C ASN A 34 7.65 11.64 0.69
N PRO A 35 8.56 11.90 -0.28
CA PRO A 35 9.38 10.87 -0.91
C PRO A 35 10.41 10.25 0.04
N GLN A 36 10.75 10.92 1.15
CA GLN A 36 11.65 10.40 2.17
C GLN A 36 10.95 9.43 3.14
N ARG A 37 9.61 9.35 3.10
CA ARG A 37 8.82 8.44 3.93
C ARG A 37 8.45 7.19 3.13
N GLU A 38 8.78 6.03 3.67
CA GLU A 38 8.31 4.76 3.14
C GLU A 38 6.84 4.58 3.43
N THR A 39 6.06 4.25 2.41
CA THR A 39 4.59 4.11 2.52
C THR A 39 4.18 2.75 1.99
N VAL A 40 3.63 1.90 2.85
CA VAL A 40 3.22 0.53 2.52
C VAL A 40 1.75 0.34 2.84
N PHE A 41 0.99 -0.26 1.91
CA PHE A 41 -0.39 -0.66 2.14
C PHE A 41 -0.49 -2.17 2.27
N PHE A 42 -1.28 -2.63 3.24
CA PHE A 42 -1.52 -4.04 3.49
C PHE A 42 -2.99 -4.39 3.17
N PRO A 43 -3.32 -4.70 1.91
CA PRO A 43 -4.68 -5.09 1.52
C PRO A 43 -4.97 -6.56 1.89
N PRO A 44 -6.25 -6.97 1.91
CA PRO A 44 -6.63 -8.38 1.97
C PRO A 44 -5.88 -9.22 0.91
N PHE A 45 -5.57 -10.48 1.25
CA PHE A 45 -4.76 -11.37 0.40
C PHE A 45 -5.22 -11.44 -1.06
N HIS A 46 -6.53 -11.58 -1.29
CA HIS A 46 -7.13 -11.70 -2.62
C HIS A 46 -6.92 -10.44 -3.51
N LEU A 47 -6.54 -9.31 -2.92
CA LEU A 47 -6.26 -8.06 -3.64
C LEU A 47 -4.77 -7.85 -3.93
N LEU A 48 -3.85 -8.61 -3.32
CA LEU A 48 -2.41 -8.41 -3.50
C LEU A 48 -1.99 -8.50 -4.97
N LEU A 49 -2.34 -9.60 -5.64
CA LEU A 49 -1.97 -9.83 -7.04
C LEU A 49 -2.65 -8.84 -8.02
N PRO A 50 -3.98 -8.60 -7.94
CA PRO A 50 -4.63 -7.59 -8.79
C PRO A 50 -4.05 -6.18 -8.64
N LEU A 51 -3.66 -5.79 -7.42
CA LEU A 51 -3.12 -4.46 -7.14
C LEU A 51 -1.66 -4.33 -7.53
N GLN A 52 -0.86 -5.39 -7.46
CA GLN A 52 0.55 -5.36 -7.83
C GLN A 52 0.78 -4.83 -9.25
N ASN A 53 -0.09 -5.19 -10.20
CA ASN A 53 0.00 -4.75 -11.60
C ASN A 53 -0.36 -3.27 -11.80
N GLN A 54 -0.99 -2.64 -10.81
CA GLN A 54 -1.48 -1.27 -10.87
C GLN A 54 -0.64 -0.33 -10.00
N PHE A 55 0.34 -0.87 -9.30
CA PHE A 55 1.22 -0.11 -8.44
C PHE A 55 2.34 0.55 -9.25
N SER A 56 2.40 1.87 -9.12
CA SER A 56 3.59 2.66 -9.42
C SER A 56 4.12 3.22 -8.09
N PRO A 57 5.45 3.36 -7.93
CA PRO A 57 6.03 4.19 -6.88
C PRO A 57 5.25 5.52 -6.74
N PRO A 58 5.03 6.02 -5.51
CA PRO A 58 5.89 5.82 -4.32
C PRO A 58 5.39 4.80 -3.29
N PHE A 59 4.38 3.99 -3.59
CA PHE A 59 3.79 3.06 -2.63
C PHE A 59 4.37 1.64 -2.76
N PHE A 60 4.31 0.88 -1.67
CA PHE A 60 4.56 -0.56 -1.67
C PHE A 60 3.34 -1.34 -1.18
N LEU A 61 3.29 -2.63 -1.51
CA LEU A 61 2.30 -3.58 -1.02
C LEU A 61 2.94 -4.56 -0.04
N GLY A 62 2.22 -4.91 1.02
CA GLY A 62 2.60 -5.97 1.95
C GLY A 62 1.44 -6.92 2.21
N ALA A 63 1.73 -8.20 2.39
CA ALA A 63 0.75 -9.16 2.86
C ALA A 63 0.43 -8.91 4.34
N GLN A 64 -0.83 -9.16 4.76
CA GLN A 64 -1.24 -9.05 6.16
C GLN A 64 -0.82 -10.26 7.01
N ASN A 65 -0.61 -11.41 6.38
CA ASN A 65 -0.22 -12.66 7.03
C ASN A 65 0.50 -13.59 6.02
N PHE A 66 1.24 -14.57 6.52
CA PHE A 66 1.82 -15.67 5.75
C PHE A 66 1.97 -16.93 6.62
N HIS A 67 2.08 -18.11 6.00
CA HIS A 67 2.45 -19.35 6.69
C HIS A 67 3.96 -19.59 6.53
N PRO A 68 4.70 -19.88 7.62
CA PRO A 68 6.14 -20.13 7.57
C PRO A 68 6.53 -21.44 6.87
#